data_AF-A0A6G3X2H1-F1
#
_entry.id   AF-A0A6G3X2H1-F1
#
_cell.length_a   1.000
_cell.length_b   1.000
_cell.length_c   1.000
_cell.angle_alpha   90.00
_cell.angle_beta   90.00
_cell.angle_gamma   90.00
#
_symmetry.space_group_name_H-M   'P 1'
#
loop_
_entity.id
_entity.type
_entity.pdbx_description
1 polymer ?
#
loop_
_entity_poly.entity_id
_entity_poly.type
_entity_poly.pdbx_seq_one_letter_code
_entity_poly.pdbx_strand_id
1 'polypeptide(L)'
;MRALDRPVQVTDGVSPGPRFPGTVPRIWNAPPRNPGFTGRSLVLERMRDQLGGGLAVVLPQPQTLYGLGGVGKTQVALEYVHRFMADYDLVWWISSEQ
;
A
#
# COMPACT_ATOMS: atom_id res chain seq x y z
N MET A 1 -5.35 2.83 -35.54
CA MET A 1 -5.81 1.44 -35.34
C MET A 1 -5.91 1.23 -33.84
N ARG A 2 -7.14 1.09 -33.32
CA ARG A 2 -7.50 1.17 -31.88
C ARG A 2 -6.93 0.00 -31.08
N ALA A 3 -6.55 0.31 -29.84
CA ALA A 3 -6.18 -0.60 -28.79
C ALA A 3 -7.22 -1.71 -28.55
N LEU A 4 -6.74 -2.91 -28.28
CA LEU A 4 -7.38 -3.84 -27.36
C LEU A 4 -6.37 -4.09 -26.24
N ASP A 5 -6.36 -3.17 -25.28
CA ASP A 5 -5.91 -3.44 -23.92
C ASP A 5 -6.65 -4.69 -23.44
N ARG A 6 -5.94 -5.81 -23.42
CA ARG A 6 -6.45 -7.04 -22.81
C ARG A 6 -6.46 -6.76 -21.31
N PRO A 7 -7.62 -6.70 -20.63
CA PRO A 7 -7.60 -6.57 -19.19
C PRO A 7 -6.87 -7.79 -18.64
N VAL A 8 -5.79 -7.56 -17.90
CA VAL A 8 -5.15 -8.63 -17.12
C VAL A 8 -6.27 -9.18 -16.23
N GLN A 9 -6.68 -10.41 -16.48
CA GLN A 9 -7.66 -11.09 -15.65
C GLN A 9 -6.92 -11.38 -14.35
N VAL A 10 -7.04 -10.47 -13.38
CA VAL A 10 -6.69 -10.76 -11.99
C VAL A 10 -7.61 -11.91 -11.62
N THR A 11 -7.03 -13.10 -11.47
CA THR A 11 -7.79 -14.28 -11.09
C THR A 11 -8.24 -14.07 -9.65
N ASP A 12 -9.49 -13.64 -9.49
CA ASP A 12 -10.21 -13.71 -8.22
C ASP A 12 -10.25 -15.17 -7.75
N GLY A 13 -9.98 -15.38 -6.46
CA GLY A 13 -10.50 -16.58 -5.78
C GLY A 13 -9.50 -17.59 -5.24
N VAL A 14 -8.33 -17.17 -4.76
CA VAL A 14 -7.78 -17.85 -3.57
C VAL A 14 -8.17 -16.99 -2.39
N SER A 15 -9.25 -17.37 -1.69
CA SER A 15 -9.44 -16.90 -0.32
C SER A 15 -8.16 -17.26 0.42
N PRO A 16 -7.32 -16.28 0.77
CA PRO A 16 -6.11 -16.59 1.50
C PRO A 16 -6.59 -17.18 2.82
N GLY A 17 -6.00 -18.29 3.24
CA GLY A 17 -6.10 -18.69 4.64
C GLY A 17 -5.72 -17.51 5.56
N PRO A 18 -5.94 -17.64 6.88
CA PRO A 18 -5.68 -16.57 7.83
C PRO A 18 -4.35 -15.86 7.53
N ARG A 19 -4.40 -14.56 7.25
CA ARG A 19 -3.20 -13.76 7.02
C ARG A 19 -2.63 -13.37 8.36
N PHE A 20 -1.52 -14.01 8.71
CA PHE A 20 -0.80 -13.68 9.93
C PHE A 20 -0.02 -12.38 9.72
N PRO A 21 0.10 -11.54 10.77
CA PRO A 21 0.99 -10.38 10.75
C PRO A 21 2.40 -10.78 10.28
N GLY A 22 3.00 -9.98 9.39
CA GLY A 22 4.31 -10.26 8.79
C GLY A 22 4.27 -11.13 7.51
N THR A 23 3.09 -11.60 7.08
CA THR A 23 2.96 -12.25 5.76
C THR A 23 3.26 -11.25 4.64
N VAL A 24 4.24 -11.57 3.79
CA VAL A 24 4.58 -10.75 2.62
C VAL A 24 3.62 -11.08 1.46
N PRO A 25 3.02 -10.08 0.80
CA PRO A 25 2.28 -10.27 -0.44
C PRO A 25 3.10 -11.00 -1.51
N ARG A 26 2.44 -11.77 -2.37
CA ARG A 26 3.14 -12.51 -3.45
C ARG A 26 3.85 -11.57 -4.43
N ILE A 27 3.29 -10.40 -4.64
CA ILE A 27 3.86 -9.34 -5.49
C ILE A 27 4.29 -8.21 -4.56
N TRP A 28 5.60 -8.01 -4.49
CA TRP A 28 6.25 -7.03 -3.62
C TRP A 28 7.52 -6.49 -4.27
N ASN A 29 7.66 -5.17 -4.37
CA ASN A 29 8.91 -4.51 -4.78
C ASN A 29 9.22 -3.26 -3.93
N ALA A 30 8.60 -3.11 -2.77
CA ALA A 30 8.84 -1.93 -1.94
C ALA A 30 10.28 -1.94 -1.39
N PRO A 31 10.93 -0.76 -1.26
CA PRO A 31 12.27 -0.64 -0.71
C PRO A 31 12.40 -1.24 0.71
N PRO A 32 13.63 -1.53 1.18
CA PRO A 32 13.86 -1.98 2.54
C PRO A 32 13.29 -1.02 3.58
N ARG A 33 12.66 -1.56 4.63
CA ARG A 33 12.14 -0.77 5.75
C ARG A 33 13.28 -0.02 6.44
N ASN A 34 13.00 1.20 6.91
CA ASN A 34 13.91 1.95 7.75
C ASN A 34 13.81 1.48 9.23
N PRO A 35 14.83 0.81 9.80
CA PRO A 35 14.78 0.31 11.17
C PRO A 35 14.74 1.43 12.23
N GLY A 36 15.15 2.65 11.87
CA GLY A 36 15.09 3.82 12.74
C GLY A 36 13.80 4.64 12.61
N PHE A 37 12.79 4.16 11.88
CA PHE A 37 11.52 4.87 11.75
C PHE A 37 10.82 4.95 13.12
N THR A 38 10.45 6.16 13.53
CA THR A 38 9.80 6.41 14.83
C THR A 38 8.75 7.52 14.72
N GLY A 39 7.79 7.49 15.65
CA GLY A 39 6.68 8.45 15.69
C GLY A 39 5.69 8.29 14.54
N ARG A 40 4.82 9.29 14.35
CA ARG A 40 3.83 9.37 13.24
C ARG A 40 2.77 8.25 13.24
N SER A 41 2.59 7.53 14.34
CA SER A 41 1.54 6.50 14.50
C SER A 41 0.16 7.02 14.08
N LEU A 42 -0.21 8.23 14.49
CA LEU A 42 -1.49 8.85 14.14
C LEU A 42 -1.65 9.06 12.62
N VAL A 43 -0.56 9.37 11.90
CA VAL A 43 -0.60 9.51 10.44
C VAL A 43 -0.81 8.15 9.79
N LEU A 44 -0.11 7.12 10.27
CA LEU A 44 -0.25 5.75 9.78
C LEU A 44 -1.65 5.18 10.04
N GLU A 45 -2.22 5.45 11.21
CA GLU A 45 -3.59 5.04 11.57
C GLU A 45 -4.62 5.74 10.69
N ARG A 46 -4.52 7.06 10.49
CA ARG A 46 -5.40 7.77 9.55
C ARG A 46 -5.32 7.22 8.13
N MET A 47 -4.11 6.94 7.65
CA MET A 47 -3.94 6.29 6.34
C MET A 47 -4.64 4.93 6.32
N ARG A 48 -4.56 4.15 7.40
CA ARG A 48 -5.21 2.83 7.47
C ARG A 48 -6.72 2.94 7.49
N ASP A 49 -7.29 3.89 8.22
CA ASP A 49 -8.72 4.12 8.25
C ASP A 49 -9.26 4.56 6.88
N GLN A 50 -8.50 5.42 6.18
CA GLN A 50 -8.87 5.94 4.87
C GLN A 50 -8.71 4.92 3.74
N LEU A 51 -7.66 4.08 3.79
CA LEU A 51 -7.41 3.03 2.80
C LEU A 51 -8.19 1.75 3.09
N GLY A 52 -8.44 1.45 4.36
CA GLY A 52 -9.16 0.27 4.84
C GLY A 52 -10.66 0.49 4.99
N GLY A 53 -11.19 1.61 4.50
CA GLY A 53 -12.57 2.02 4.66
C GLY A 53 -13.59 1.06 4.04
N GLY A 54 -14.02 0.07 4.85
CA GLY A 54 -15.33 -0.56 4.92
C GLY A 54 -15.86 -1.29 3.68
N LEU A 55 -16.49 -2.45 3.92
CA LEU A 55 -17.30 -3.26 2.99
C LEU A 55 -18.32 -2.50 2.09
N ALA A 56 -18.46 -1.18 2.23
CA ALA A 56 -19.43 -0.33 1.56
C ALA A 56 -18.85 0.64 0.51
N VAL A 57 -17.51 0.74 0.35
CA VAL A 57 -16.92 1.62 -0.65
C VAL A 57 -16.62 0.83 -1.93
N VAL A 58 -17.31 1.17 -3.01
CA VAL A 58 -17.19 0.50 -4.32
C VAL A 58 -15.78 0.63 -4.92
N LEU A 59 -15.00 1.65 -4.52
CA LEU A 59 -13.60 1.85 -4.93
C LEU A 59 -12.78 2.59 -3.84
N PRO A 60 -11.61 2.08 -3.42
CA PRO A 60 -10.76 2.80 -2.46
C PRO A 60 -10.31 4.16 -3.01
N GLN A 61 -10.34 5.19 -2.15
CA GLN A 61 -9.95 6.55 -2.49
C GLN A 61 -8.41 6.71 -2.45
N PRO A 62 -7.77 7.30 -3.47
CA PRO A 62 -6.34 7.60 -3.44
C PRO A 62 -5.95 8.46 -2.22
N GLN A 63 -4.85 8.11 -1.55
CA GLN A 63 -4.30 8.88 -0.45
C GLN A 63 -3.05 9.64 -0.90
N THR A 64 -3.03 10.94 -0.59
CA THR A 64 -1.90 11.83 -0.92
C THR A 64 -1.23 12.31 0.36
N LEU A 65 0.07 12.00 0.49
CA LEU A 65 0.92 12.59 1.52
C LEU A 65 1.53 13.89 0.99
N TYR A 66 1.24 15.00 1.64
CA TYR A 66 1.76 16.33 1.28
C TYR A 66 2.41 17.02 2.49
N GLY A 67 3.23 18.04 2.21
CA GLY A 67 4.03 18.76 3.21
C GLY A 67 5.37 19.20 2.65
N LEU A 68 6.13 19.97 3.45
CA LEU A 68 7.42 20.52 3.05
C LEU A 68 8.40 19.45 2.53
N GLY A 69 9.38 19.88 1.73
CA GLY A 69 10.48 19.01 1.30
C GLY A 69 11.21 18.40 2.51
N GLY A 70 11.67 17.16 2.39
CA GLY A 70 12.48 16.51 3.43
C GLY A 70 11.75 16.04 4.71
N VAL A 71 10.46 16.33 4.91
CA VAL A 71 9.72 15.96 6.15
C VAL A 71 9.48 14.44 6.36
N GLY A 72 9.89 13.62 5.39
CA GLY A 72 9.82 12.15 5.46
C GLY A 72 8.55 11.53 4.89
N LYS A 73 7.86 12.17 3.93
CA LYS A 73 6.64 11.62 3.29
C LYS A 73 6.85 10.23 2.72
N THR A 74 7.94 10.03 1.97
CA THR A 74 8.34 8.72 1.43
C THR A 74 8.57 7.69 2.53
N GLN A 75 9.17 8.09 3.65
CA GLN A 75 9.41 7.21 4.79
C GLN A 75 8.10 6.80 5.47
N VAL A 76 7.11 7.70 5.54
CA VAL A 76 5.76 7.38 6.05
C VAL A 76 5.06 6.37 5.15
N ALA A 77 5.06 6.59 3.83
CA ALA A 77 4.47 5.64 2.88
C ALA A 77 5.15 4.27 2.97
N LEU A 78 6.48 4.26 3.08
CA LEU A 78 7.26 3.03 3.20
C LEU A 78 6.93 2.28 4.50
N GLU A 79 6.89 2.99 5.64
CA GLU A 79 6.51 2.38 6.91
C GLU A 79 5.08 1.82 6.87
N TYR A 80 4.14 2.54 6.24
CA TYR A 80 2.77 2.09 6.09
C TYR A 80 2.69 0.73 5.38
N VAL A 81 3.34 0.60 4.21
CA VAL A 81 3.29 -0.66 3.45
C VAL A 81 3.95 -1.81 4.20
N HIS A 82 5.06 -1.58 4.89
CA HIS A 82 5.70 -2.63 5.71
C HIS A 82 4.86 -3.02 6.92
N ARG A 83 4.20 -2.06 7.58
CA ARG A 83 3.40 -2.32 8.79
C ARG A 83 2.10 -3.07 8.50
N PHE A 84 1.49 -2.81 7.34
CA PHE A 84 0.17 -3.34 6.97
C PHE A 84 0.19 -4.25 5.73
N MET A 85 1.37 -4.69 5.28
CA MET A 85 1.56 -5.58 4.11
C MET A 85 0.64 -6.80 4.11
N ALA A 86 0.39 -7.40 5.27
CA ALA A 86 -0.45 -8.58 5.41
C ALA A 86 -1.93 -8.33 5.07
N ASP A 87 -2.37 -7.07 4.99
CA ASP A 87 -3.74 -6.71 4.61
C ASP A 87 -3.93 -6.65 3.08
N TYR A 88 -2.84 -6.66 2.30
CA TYR A 88 -2.87 -6.45 0.85
C TYR A 88 -2.47 -7.72 0.07
N ASP A 89 -3.10 -7.93 -1.09
CA ASP A 89 -2.75 -9.03 -2.00
C ASP A 89 -1.46 -8.74 -2.79
N LEU A 90 -1.20 -7.45 -3.02
CA LEU A 90 -0.14 -6.92 -3.86
C LEU A 90 0.32 -5.57 -3.32
N VAL A 91 1.63 -5.34 -3.33
CA VAL A 91 2.24 -4.02 -3.09
C VAL A 91 3.20 -3.73 -4.23
N TRP A 92 2.94 -2.65 -4.97
CA TRP A 92 3.77 -2.20 -6.09
C TRP A 92 4.22 -0.75 -5.90
N TRP A 93 5.48 -0.60 -5.54
CA TRP A 93 6.17 0.67 -5.35
C TRP A 93 6.70 1.18 -6.69
N ILE A 94 6.35 2.42 -7.04
CA ILE A 94 6.81 3.10 -8.25
C ILE A 94 7.56 4.36 -7.82
N SER A 95 8.80 4.52 -8.30
CA SER A 95 9.55 5.76 -8.11
C SER A 95 8.91 6.88 -8.93
N SER A 96 8.70 8.03 -8.30
CA SER A 96 8.22 9.24 -9.00
C SER A 96 9.34 9.97 -9.75
N GLU A 97 10.59 9.63 -9.46
CA GLU A 97 11.76 10.17 -10.15
C GLU A 97 11.99 9.35 -11.43
N GLN A 98 11.68 9.96 -12.57
CA GLN A 98 12.20 9.62 -13.90
C GLN A 98 12.96 10.83 -14.44
#